data_AF-A0A256WPU2-F1
#
_entry.id   AF-A0A256WPU2-F1
#
_cell.length_a   1.000
_cell.length_b   1.000
_cell.length_c   1.000
_cell.angle_alpha   90.00
_cell.angle_beta   90.00
_cell.angle_gamma   90.00
#
_symmetry.space_group_name_H-M   'P 1'
#
loop_
_entity.id
_entity.type
_entity.pdbx_description
1 polymer ?
#
loop_
_entity_poly.entity_id
_entity_poly.type
_entity_poly.pdbx_seq_one_letter_code
_entity_poly.pdbx_strand_id
1 'polypeptide(L)'
;MRLTSGKNNCSIIYDDARFSPPSLEKAMDFLIAQRQHIKRSLILSQIEEGYLVESHSFYSALCSLMKLKKIDSFIGIGASFQQYASCFDSSARFYVNEEEFLKEFDFSSLTNQTILIKGNEHFQLLQTYNLLQEYHQQTTIEVDLDALLFNLDYFKQKLKPETKLMLMVKAFSYGSGSFEIANMLCEEKVDYLGVAYTHEGVVLRNAGIELPIMVMNVVEEDFKDIIAHQLEPEIYSLRQLDQFIAFLHKENSSNNICEIHLKLDTGMKRLGFEYQDIPQLISLLKLQKGIRIQSVFSHFSTTDEPEHHADFTHSQAARFQEMAKELKNAFAYPIISHISNSAGISNFPEYQMDMVRLGIGLFGFSPNETDQKALRNLFSFKSRISQIRNIKKGESIGYGRAYIAEEDKRIAIIAAGYADGIYRYMGNGNYKVRIAQQEVPIIARVCMDMCMLDVSKISCQEGDEVVVFDRQADIVNIAELGRTIDYEVITNLSDRPLRVFVKSNND
;
A
#
# COMPACT_ATOMS: atom_id res chain seq x y z
N MET A 1 4.63 -14.56 -5.95
CA MET A 1 5.47 -14.06 -4.83
C MET A 1 4.61 -13.34 -3.79
N ARG A 2 4.94 -13.51 -2.50
CA ARG A 2 4.27 -12.88 -1.36
C ARG A 2 5.30 -12.19 -0.47
N LEU A 3 5.13 -10.90 -0.20
CA LEU A 3 5.95 -10.12 0.72
C LEU A 3 5.16 -9.88 2.02
N THR A 4 5.77 -10.18 3.16
CA THR A 4 5.19 -10.02 4.51
C THR A 4 6.22 -9.55 5.53
N SER A 5 5.75 -8.96 6.62
CA SER A 5 6.58 -8.65 7.79
C SER A 5 6.99 -9.93 8.55
N GLY A 6 8.25 -9.97 8.95
CA GLY A 6 8.88 -11.07 9.66
C GLY A 6 9.44 -10.66 11.03
N LYS A 7 9.73 -11.67 11.85
CA LYS A 7 10.39 -11.51 13.15
C LYS A 7 11.70 -10.75 13.03
N ASN A 8 12.10 -10.09 14.12
CA ASN A 8 13.38 -9.38 14.26
C ASN A 8 13.60 -8.28 13.21
N ASN A 9 12.52 -7.55 12.87
CA ASN A 9 12.54 -6.50 11.87
C ASN A 9 13.06 -7.02 10.52
N CYS A 10 12.52 -8.14 10.05
CA CYS A 10 12.82 -8.70 8.74
C CYS A 10 11.62 -8.53 7.81
N SER A 11 11.89 -8.55 6.51
CA SER A 11 10.88 -8.72 5.46
C SER A 11 11.05 -10.07 4.82
N ILE A 12 9.95 -10.78 4.55
CA ILE A 12 9.99 -12.13 4.01
C ILE A 12 9.28 -12.15 2.67
N ILE A 13 10.00 -12.58 1.64
CA ILE A 13 9.47 -12.87 0.32
C ILE A 13 9.37 -14.39 0.20
N TYR A 14 8.16 -14.90 0.03
CA TYR A 14 7.92 -16.30 -0.28
C TYR A 14 7.45 -16.44 -1.72
N ASP A 15 8.19 -17.23 -2.50
CA ASP A 15 7.84 -17.55 -3.88
C ASP A 15 7.43 -19.02 -4.02
N ASP A 16 6.13 -19.23 -4.14
CA ASP A 16 5.49 -20.54 -4.34
C ASP A 16 5.40 -20.95 -5.82
N ALA A 17 5.88 -20.11 -6.76
CA ALA A 17 5.95 -20.49 -8.16
C ALA A 17 7.00 -21.58 -8.40
N ARG A 18 6.72 -22.47 -9.37
CA ARG A 18 7.60 -23.58 -9.77
C ARG A 18 9.05 -23.12 -9.87
N PHE A 19 9.94 -23.82 -9.19
CA PHE A 19 11.33 -23.43 -9.12
C PHE A 19 12.08 -23.75 -10.42
N SER A 20 12.49 -22.69 -11.11
CA SER A 20 13.34 -22.69 -12.32
C SER A 20 14.33 -21.51 -12.28
N PRO A 21 15.44 -21.52 -13.05
CA PRO A 21 16.37 -20.41 -13.09
C PRO A 21 15.73 -19.06 -13.45
N PRO A 22 14.86 -18.94 -14.48
CA PRO A 22 14.19 -17.68 -14.78
C PRO A 22 13.28 -17.18 -13.64
N SER A 23 12.54 -18.11 -12.99
CA SER A 23 11.70 -17.73 -11.85
C SER A 23 12.52 -17.24 -10.65
N LEU A 24 13.74 -17.77 -10.45
CA LEU A 24 14.63 -17.33 -9.39
C LEU A 24 15.19 -15.94 -9.68
N GLU A 25 15.57 -15.67 -10.92
CA GLU A 25 16.04 -14.34 -11.33
C GLU A 25 14.97 -13.27 -11.07
N LYS A 26 13.72 -13.53 -11.48
CA LYS A 26 12.57 -12.63 -11.18
C LYS A 26 12.37 -12.43 -9.67
N ALA A 27 12.46 -13.50 -8.88
CA ALA A 27 12.32 -13.42 -7.44
C ALA A 27 13.46 -12.63 -6.78
N MET A 28 14.68 -12.77 -7.28
CA MET A 28 15.84 -11.99 -6.84
C MET A 28 15.71 -10.52 -7.27
N ASP A 29 15.18 -10.21 -8.45
CA ASP A 29 14.89 -8.84 -8.85
C ASP A 29 13.86 -8.20 -7.92
N PHE A 30 12.80 -8.92 -7.58
CA PHE A 30 11.81 -8.46 -6.61
C PHE A 30 12.42 -8.26 -5.21
N LEU A 31 13.34 -9.12 -4.78
CA LEU A 31 14.11 -8.97 -3.53
C LEU A 31 14.96 -7.70 -3.52
N ILE A 32 15.64 -7.39 -4.63
CA ILE A 32 16.54 -6.24 -4.71
C ILE A 32 15.77 -4.94 -4.80
N ALA A 33 14.62 -4.97 -5.46
CA ALA A 33 13.70 -3.85 -5.48
C ALA A 33 13.29 -3.47 -4.05
N GLN A 34 13.23 -4.40 -3.08
CA GLN A 34 12.92 -4.05 -1.69
C GLN A 34 14.11 -3.36 -0.99
N ARG A 35 13.95 -2.05 -0.73
CA ARG A 35 14.98 -1.20 -0.09
C ARG A 35 14.82 -1.01 1.43
N GLN A 36 13.90 -1.75 2.05
CA GLN A 36 13.61 -1.70 3.50
C GLN A 36 14.85 -2.00 4.35
N HIS A 37 15.68 -2.92 3.87
CA HIS A 37 16.84 -3.40 4.57
C HIS A 37 18.05 -3.41 3.64
N ILE A 38 19.21 -3.06 4.21
CA ILE A 38 20.49 -3.10 3.50
C ILE A 38 20.87 -4.57 3.22
N LYS A 39 20.64 -5.45 4.20
CA LYS A 39 21.01 -6.86 4.14
C LYS A 39 19.96 -7.69 3.41
N ARG A 40 20.42 -8.61 2.58
CA ARG A 40 19.60 -9.54 1.80
C ARG A 40 20.04 -10.98 2.02
N SER A 41 19.08 -11.85 2.29
CA SER A 41 19.29 -13.28 2.52
C SER A 41 18.51 -14.11 1.52
N LEU A 42 19.09 -15.24 1.12
CA LEU A 42 18.45 -16.25 0.28
C LEU A 42 18.34 -17.58 1.04
N ILE A 43 17.14 -18.16 1.06
CA ILE A 43 16.86 -19.52 1.52
C ILE A 43 16.31 -20.29 0.33
N LEU A 44 17.12 -21.19 -0.24
CA LEU A 44 16.74 -21.97 -1.41
C LEU A 44 16.71 -23.47 -1.10
N SER A 45 15.68 -24.18 -1.55
CA SER A 45 15.77 -25.64 -1.65
C SER A 45 16.56 -26.04 -2.90
N GLN A 46 16.92 -27.31 -3.05
CA GLN A 46 17.49 -27.81 -4.30
C GLN A 46 16.45 -27.74 -5.43
N ILE A 47 16.93 -27.56 -6.67
CA ILE A 47 16.10 -27.56 -7.87
C ILE A 47 15.69 -29.00 -8.26
N GLU A 48 14.59 -29.14 -9.00
CA GLU A 48 14.09 -30.43 -9.49
C GLU A 48 15.07 -31.10 -10.47
N GLU A 49 15.18 -32.45 -10.40
CA GLU A 49 16.17 -33.22 -11.16
C GLU A 49 16.01 -33.09 -12.70
N GLY A 50 14.83 -32.71 -13.19
CA GLY A 50 14.57 -32.54 -14.63
C GLY A 50 15.31 -31.39 -15.31
N TYR A 51 15.88 -30.43 -14.56
CA TYR A 51 16.75 -29.38 -15.09
C TYR A 51 18.25 -29.78 -15.11
N LEU A 52 18.59 -30.99 -14.64
CA LEU A 52 19.95 -31.49 -14.48
C LEU A 52 20.57 -32.02 -15.78
N VAL A 53 20.76 -31.16 -16.78
CA VAL A 53 21.73 -31.49 -17.85
C VAL A 53 23.14 -31.06 -17.44
N GLU A 54 23.30 -30.05 -16.56
CA GLU A 54 24.61 -29.60 -16.06
C GLU A 54 24.52 -28.98 -14.65
N SER A 55 24.49 -29.80 -13.60
CA SER A 55 24.37 -29.34 -12.20
C SER A 55 25.45 -28.32 -11.78
N HIS A 56 26.70 -28.46 -12.23
CA HIS A 56 27.76 -27.51 -11.87
C HIS A 56 27.57 -26.11 -12.51
N SER A 57 27.11 -26.05 -13.76
CA SER A 57 26.91 -24.76 -14.45
C SER A 57 25.79 -23.95 -13.80
N PHE A 58 24.73 -24.60 -13.34
CA PHE A 58 23.67 -23.96 -12.56
C PHE A 58 24.18 -23.35 -11.24
N TYR A 59 24.86 -24.12 -10.38
CA TYR A 59 25.31 -23.60 -9.08
C TYR A 59 26.39 -22.52 -9.22
N SER A 60 27.24 -22.61 -10.25
CA SER A 60 28.21 -21.56 -10.59
C SER A 60 27.51 -20.27 -11.07
N ALA A 61 26.48 -20.41 -11.92
CA ALA A 61 25.66 -19.28 -12.36
C ALA A 61 24.90 -18.65 -11.19
N LEU A 62 24.36 -19.45 -10.27
CA LEU A 62 23.70 -18.97 -9.05
C LEU A 62 24.66 -18.15 -8.18
N CYS A 63 25.88 -18.63 -7.92
CA CYS A 63 26.88 -17.87 -7.17
C CYS A 63 27.23 -16.55 -7.87
N SER A 64 27.39 -16.58 -9.20
CA SER A 64 27.66 -15.37 -10.00
C SER A 64 26.50 -14.37 -9.89
N LEU A 65 25.25 -14.84 -9.98
CA LEU A 65 24.05 -14.02 -9.83
C LEU A 65 23.95 -13.42 -8.42
N MET A 66 24.23 -14.20 -7.37
CA MET A 66 24.25 -13.70 -5.99
C MET A 66 25.28 -12.60 -5.78
N LYS A 67 26.47 -12.73 -6.36
CA LYS A 67 27.52 -11.70 -6.31
C LYS A 67 27.11 -10.44 -7.06
N LEU A 68 26.56 -10.60 -8.28
CA LEU A 68 26.04 -9.48 -9.08
C LEU A 68 24.94 -8.71 -8.35
N LYS A 69 24.02 -9.43 -7.71
CA LYS A 69 22.86 -8.89 -6.98
C LYS A 69 23.17 -8.52 -5.53
N LYS A 70 24.43 -8.66 -5.07
CA LYS A 70 24.91 -8.33 -3.71
C LYS A 70 24.08 -8.98 -2.60
N ILE A 71 23.95 -10.31 -2.65
CA ILE A 71 23.33 -11.09 -1.58
C ILE A 71 24.32 -11.27 -0.43
N ASP A 72 23.90 -10.98 0.81
CA ASP A 72 24.76 -11.00 1.99
C ASP A 72 24.84 -12.37 2.67
N SER A 73 23.76 -13.17 2.60
CA SER A 73 23.71 -14.49 3.22
C SER A 73 22.94 -15.50 2.37
N PHE A 74 23.36 -16.77 2.47
CA PHE A 74 22.80 -17.86 1.72
C PHE A 74 22.64 -19.12 2.55
N ILE A 75 21.46 -19.72 2.43
CA ILE A 75 21.09 -21.00 3.04
C ILE A 75 20.58 -21.91 1.92
N GLY A 76 21.29 -23.00 1.68
CA GLY A 76 20.89 -24.05 0.73
C GLY A 76 20.36 -25.29 1.44
N ILE A 77 19.18 -25.77 1.04
CA ILE A 77 18.52 -26.94 1.61
C ILE A 77 18.43 -28.03 0.55
N GLY A 78 19.08 -29.17 0.76
CA GLY A 78 19.13 -30.30 -0.17
C GLY A 78 20.56 -30.81 -0.40
N ALA A 79 20.69 -32.12 -0.62
CA ALA A 79 21.97 -32.81 -0.79
C ALA A 79 22.84 -32.22 -1.91
N SER A 80 22.22 -31.71 -2.99
CA SER A 80 22.97 -31.10 -4.09
C SER A 80 23.76 -29.86 -3.68
N PHE A 81 23.26 -29.04 -2.76
CA PHE A 81 24.00 -27.85 -2.32
C PHE A 81 25.27 -28.21 -1.54
N GLN A 82 25.26 -29.29 -0.75
CA GLN A 82 26.46 -29.77 -0.07
C GLN A 82 27.52 -30.28 -1.07
N GLN A 83 27.08 -30.97 -2.14
CA GLN A 83 27.98 -31.44 -3.19
C GLN A 83 28.72 -30.28 -3.90
N TYR A 84 28.04 -29.15 -4.07
CA TYR A 84 28.59 -27.96 -4.76
C TYR A 84 28.91 -26.81 -3.80
N ALA A 85 29.12 -27.10 -2.52
CA ALA A 85 29.40 -26.08 -1.49
C ALA A 85 30.65 -25.23 -1.82
N SER A 86 31.62 -25.80 -2.55
CA SER A 86 32.84 -25.11 -3.00
C SER A 86 32.58 -23.96 -3.98
N CYS A 87 31.39 -23.90 -4.61
CA CYS A 87 31.00 -22.80 -5.46
C CYS A 87 30.60 -21.54 -4.68
N PHE A 88 30.25 -21.65 -3.40
CA PHE A 88 29.68 -20.57 -2.60
C PHE A 88 30.72 -19.98 -1.64
N ASP A 89 30.43 -18.77 -1.13
CA ASP A 89 31.28 -18.13 -0.12
C ASP A 89 31.23 -18.89 1.22
N SER A 90 32.29 -18.77 2.02
CA SER A 90 32.44 -19.52 3.28
C SER A 90 31.39 -19.21 4.36
N SER A 91 30.61 -18.14 4.18
CA SER A 91 29.49 -17.78 5.05
C SER A 91 28.19 -18.53 4.72
N ALA A 92 28.11 -19.23 3.58
CA ALA A 92 26.96 -20.01 3.18
C ALA A 92 26.73 -21.20 4.13
N ARG A 93 25.45 -21.49 4.43
CA ARG A 93 25.04 -22.62 5.27
C ARG A 93 24.27 -23.64 4.45
N PHE A 94 24.50 -24.92 4.72
CA PHE A 94 23.92 -26.01 3.93
C PHE A 94 23.32 -27.07 4.83
N TYR A 95 22.12 -27.55 4.46
CA TYR A 95 21.38 -28.57 5.18
C TYR A 95 20.97 -29.67 4.21
N VAL A 96 21.04 -30.95 4.61
CA VAL A 96 20.71 -32.08 3.73
C VAL A 96 19.23 -32.10 3.38
N ASN A 97 18.39 -31.73 4.33
CA ASN A 97 16.94 -31.68 4.19
C ASN A 97 16.33 -30.58 5.10
N GLU A 98 15.03 -30.39 4.98
CA GLU A 98 14.33 -29.36 5.75
C GLU A 98 14.19 -29.69 7.24
N GLU A 99 14.10 -30.96 7.63
CA GLU A 99 14.01 -31.34 9.05
C GLU A 99 15.29 -30.95 9.80
N GLU A 100 16.45 -31.19 9.20
CA GLU A 100 17.76 -30.74 9.72
C GLU A 100 17.82 -29.22 9.78
N PHE A 101 17.41 -28.53 8.72
CA PHE A 101 17.38 -27.06 8.67
C PHE A 101 16.52 -26.47 9.80
N LEU A 102 15.28 -26.93 9.96
CA LEU A 102 14.35 -26.42 10.97
C LEU A 102 14.84 -26.69 12.41
N LYS A 103 15.61 -27.75 12.61
CA LYS A 103 16.13 -28.15 13.92
C LYS A 103 17.41 -27.42 14.30
N GLU A 104 18.32 -27.23 13.35
CA GLU A 104 19.68 -26.75 13.62
C GLU A 104 19.89 -25.27 13.31
N PHE A 105 19.06 -24.67 12.45
CA PHE A 105 19.21 -23.26 12.11
C PHE A 105 18.65 -22.34 13.20
N ASP A 106 19.49 -21.43 13.69
CA ASP A 106 19.07 -20.39 14.60
C ASP A 106 18.37 -19.24 13.85
N PHE A 107 17.05 -19.30 13.80
CA PHE A 107 16.21 -18.25 13.20
C PHE A 107 16.33 -16.88 13.88
N SER A 108 16.79 -16.82 15.14
CA SER A 108 17.01 -15.53 15.83
C SER A 108 18.21 -14.76 15.27
N SER A 109 19.10 -15.45 14.55
CA SER A 109 20.24 -14.83 13.87
C SER A 109 19.85 -14.00 12.66
N LEU A 110 18.62 -14.17 12.14
CA LEU A 110 18.09 -13.36 11.06
C LEU A 110 17.49 -12.08 11.62
N THR A 111 18.15 -10.93 11.40
CA THR A 111 17.73 -9.62 11.93
C THR A 111 17.97 -8.51 10.92
N ASN A 112 17.04 -7.55 10.80
CA ASN A 112 17.19 -6.33 9.97
C ASN A 112 17.54 -6.63 8.50
N GLN A 113 16.82 -7.55 7.86
CA GLN A 113 17.11 -7.98 6.49
C GLN A 113 15.88 -8.45 5.72
N THR A 114 15.97 -8.40 4.39
CA THR A 114 14.98 -9.00 3.50
C THR A 114 15.40 -10.42 3.13
N ILE A 115 14.51 -11.38 3.32
CA ILE A 115 14.78 -12.82 3.13
C ILE A 115 13.89 -13.33 2.00
N LEU A 116 14.49 -13.85 0.93
CA LEU A 116 13.76 -14.58 -0.11
C LEU A 116 13.82 -16.08 0.16
N ILE A 117 12.64 -16.70 0.22
CA ILE A 117 12.43 -18.14 0.36
C ILE A 117 11.85 -18.64 -0.96
N LYS A 118 12.56 -19.55 -1.63
CA LYS A 118 12.10 -20.16 -2.88
C LYS A 118 12.58 -21.59 -2.98
N GLY A 119 11.75 -22.48 -3.48
CA GLY A 119 12.16 -23.86 -3.64
C GLY A 119 11.18 -24.71 -4.41
N ASN A 120 11.57 -25.97 -4.56
CA ASN A 120 10.79 -27.03 -5.14
C ASN A 120 9.62 -27.39 -4.20
N GLU A 121 8.45 -27.66 -4.79
CA GLU A 121 7.22 -28.07 -4.11
C GLU A 121 7.37 -29.33 -3.23
N HIS A 122 8.37 -30.18 -3.47
CA HIS A 122 8.69 -31.32 -2.62
C HIS A 122 9.25 -30.93 -1.24
N PHE A 123 9.67 -29.68 -1.07
CA PHE A 123 10.10 -29.13 0.21
C PHE A 123 8.92 -28.38 0.86
N GLN A 124 8.78 -28.52 2.16
CA GLN A 124 7.76 -27.90 2.99
C GLN A 124 8.12 -26.46 3.37
N LEU A 125 8.76 -25.69 2.47
CA LEU A 125 9.27 -24.33 2.74
C LEU A 125 8.21 -23.34 3.23
N LEU A 126 6.93 -23.66 3.06
CA LEU A 126 5.84 -22.93 3.70
C LEU A 126 5.96 -22.93 5.23
N GLN A 127 6.47 -23.99 5.85
CA GLN A 127 6.76 -24.04 7.29
C GLN A 127 7.85 -23.05 7.67
N THR A 128 8.94 -23.01 6.90
CA THR A 128 10.01 -22.02 7.06
C THR A 128 9.47 -20.59 6.97
N TYR A 129 8.65 -20.32 5.95
CA TYR A 129 7.96 -19.03 5.80
C TYR A 129 7.12 -18.69 7.02
N ASN A 130 6.25 -19.60 7.46
CA ASN A 130 5.38 -19.40 8.62
C ASN A 130 6.20 -19.13 9.91
N LEU A 131 7.30 -19.85 10.13
CA LEU A 131 8.16 -19.68 11.31
C LEU A 131 8.81 -18.30 11.37
N LEU A 132 9.13 -17.73 10.21
CA LEU A 132 9.76 -16.43 10.10
C LEU A 132 8.77 -15.27 10.28
N GLN A 133 7.48 -15.47 9.98
CA GLN A 133 6.46 -14.44 10.14
C GLN A 133 6.39 -13.93 11.59
N GLU A 134 6.18 -12.62 11.74
CA GLU A 134 6.12 -11.96 13.06
C GLU A 134 4.98 -12.53 13.92
N TYR A 135 3.81 -12.73 13.31
CA TYR A 135 2.62 -13.28 13.94
C TYR A 135 2.00 -14.37 13.05
N HIS A 136 1.60 -15.49 13.64
CA HIS A 136 0.76 -16.48 12.98
C HIS A 136 -0.69 -16.01 12.97
N GLN A 137 -1.02 -15.08 12.07
CA GLN A 137 -2.38 -14.59 11.94
C GLN A 137 -3.17 -15.37 10.89
N GLN A 138 -4.35 -15.82 11.29
CA GLN A 138 -5.31 -16.47 10.38
C GLN A 138 -6.02 -15.47 9.47
N THR A 139 -5.94 -14.19 9.81
CA THR A 139 -6.63 -13.10 9.15
C THR A 139 -5.62 -12.22 8.42
N THR A 140 -5.84 -12.03 7.12
CA THR A 140 -4.91 -11.35 6.22
C THR A 140 -5.64 -10.33 5.35
N ILE A 141 -4.92 -9.28 4.98
CA ILE A 141 -5.30 -8.38 3.88
C ILE A 141 -4.24 -8.54 2.81
N GLU A 142 -4.60 -9.19 1.71
CA GLU A 142 -3.76 -9.25 0.52
C GLU A 142 -3.86 -7.95 -0.27
N VAL A 143 -2.73 -7.46 -0.75
CA VAL A 143 -2.59 -6.26 -1.58
C VAL A 143 -1.94 -6.66 -2.90
N ASP A 144 -2.71 -6.62 -3.99
CA ASP A 144 -2.24 -6.98 -5.33
C ASP A 144 -1.41 -5.86 -5.96
N LEU A 145 -0.11 -6.09 -6.07
CA LEU A 145 0.86 -5.15 -6.62
C LEU A 145 0.75 -5.04 -8.15
N ASP A 146 0.28 -6.06 -8.85
CA ASP A 146 0.09 -6.01 -10.30
C ASP A 146 -1.15 -5.20 -10.66
N ALA A 147 -2.20 -5.30 -9.84
CA ALA A 147 -3.39 -4.45 -9.95
C ALA A 147 -3.04 -2.97 -9.73
N LEU A 148 -2.16 -2.67 -8.75
CA LEU A 148 -1.64 -1.32 -8.53
C LEU A 148 -0.94 -0.75 -9.77
N LEU A 149 0.00 -1.52 -10.35
CA LEU A 149 0.74 -1.11 -11.56
C LEU A 149 -0.18 -0.93 -12.76
N PHE A 150 -1.12 -1.86 -12.95
CA PHE A 150 -2.11 -1.77 -14.01
C PHE A 150 -2.94 -0.49 -13.90
N ASN A 151 -3.44 -0.17 -12.70
CA ASN A 151 -4.23 1.03 -12.46
C ASN A 151 -3.40 2.30 -12.69
N LEU A 152 -2.13 2.31 -12.24
CA LEU A 152 -1.21 3.41 -12.49
C LEU A 152 -1.04 3.67 -14.00
N ASP A 153 -0.76 2.63 -14.77
CA ASP A 153 -0.57 2.73 -16.22
C ASP A 153 -1.86 3.13 -16.94
N TYR A 154 -3.01 2.65 -16.47
CA TYR A 154 -4.31 3.08 -16.97
C TYR A 154 -4.50 4.59 -16.85
N PHE A 155 -4.16 5.17 -15.70
CA PHE A 155 -4.24 6.62 -15.51
C PHE A 155 -3.17 7.38 -16.30
N LYS A 156 -1.93 6.90 -16.37
CA LYS A 156 -0.87 7.52 -17.19
C LYS A 156 -1.29 7.65 -18.66
N GLN A 157 -1.98 6.64 -19.21
CA GLN A 157 -2.48 6.67 -20.60
C GLN A 157 -3.53 7.77 -20.86
N LYS A 158 -4.18 8.30 -19.82
CA LYS A 158 -5.13 9.42 -19.93
C LYS A 158 -4.44 10.79 -19.88
N LEU A 159 -3.19 10.84 -19.45
CA LEU A 159 -2.47 12.09 -19.25
C LEU A 159 -1.79 12.54 -20.54
N LYS A 160 -1.66 13.86 -20.70
CA LYS A 160 -0.78 14.43 -21.72
C LYS A 160 0.67 14.06 -21.39
N PRO A 161 1.54 13.81 -22.39
CA PRO A 161 2.92 13.37 -22.15
C PRO A 161 3.75 14.28 -21.23
N GLU A 162 3.45 15.57 -21.20
CA GLU A 162 4.12 16.57 -20.36
C GLU A 162 3.54 16.72 -18.95
N THR A 163 2.35 16.15 -18.70
CA THR A 163 1.66 16.29 -17.40
C THR A 163 2.34 15.40 -16.37
N LYS A 164 2.78 16.01 -15.27
CA LYS A 164 3.38 15.30 -14.14
C LYS A 164 2.35 14.51 -13.34
N LEU A 165 2.80 13.48 -12.67
CA LEU A 165 1.96 12.63 -11.81
C LEU A 165 2.46 12.63 -10.37
N MET A 166 1.60 13.12 -9.46
CA MET A 166 1.77 12.98 -8.01
C MET A 166 0.89 11.83 -7.51
N LEU A 167 1.49 10.86 -6.82
CA LEU A 167 0.75 9.77 -6.19
C LEU A 167 0.48 10.09 -4.72
N MET A 168 -0.79 9.98 -4.33
CA MET A 168 -1.23 10.21 -2.97
C MET A 168 -1.12 8.91 -2.17
N VAL A 169 -0.12 8.82 -1.29
CA VAL A 169 0.19 7.64 -0.45
C VAL A 169 -0.09 7.87 1.03
N LYS A 170 -0.90 8.89 1.35
CA LYS A 170 -1.36 9.23 2.70
C LYS A 170 -2.16 8.09 3.38
N ALA A 171 -2.22 8.13 4.72
CA ALA A 171 -2.88 7.12 5.54
C ALA A 171 -2.33 5.70 5.30
N PHE A 172 -1.00 5.59 5.26
CA PHE A 172 -0.28 4.35 4.95
C PHE A 172 -0.72 3.71 3.62
N SER A 173 -0.81 4.53 2.56
CA SER A 173 -1.38 4.13 1.27
C SER A 173 -2.82 3.62 1.42
N TYR A 174 -3.66 4.37 2.14
CA TYR A 174 -5.07 4.01 2.36
C TYR A 174 -5.25 2.65 3.08
N GLY A 175 -4.40 2.37 4.07
CA GLY A 175 -4.47 1.17 4.93
C GLY A 175 -3.67 -0.05 4.43
N SER A 176 -3.01 0.06 3.26
CA SER A 176 -2.34 -1.05 2.58
C SER A 176 -0.87 -1.26 3.00
N GLY A 177 -0.22 -0.27 3.61
CA GLY A 177 1.21 -0.23 3.92
C GLY A 177 1.96 0.76 3.02
N SER A 178 2.56 1.79 3.62
CA SER A 178 3.11 2.95 2.90
C SER A 178 4.38 2.65 2.12
N PHE A 179 5.30 1.89 2.70
CA PHE A 179 6.63 1.76 2.14
C PHE A 179 6.64 0.87 0.89
N GLU A 180 6.05 -0.32 0.96
CA GLU A 180 6.13 -1.33 -0.11
C GLU A 180 5.56 -0.77 -1.41
N ILE A 181 4.44 -0.07 -1.29
CA ILE A 181 3.79 0.64 -2.40
C ILE A 181 4.68 1.79 -2.90
N ALA A 182 5.13 2.69 -2.03
CA ALA A 182 5.94 3.84 -2.45
C ALA A 182 7.25 3.41 -3.14
N ASN A 183 7.91 2.38 -2.61
CA ASN A 183 9.15 1.86 -3.14
C ASN A 183 8.99 1.24 -4.52
N MET A 184 7.91 0.47 -4.73
CA MET A 184 7.60 -0.06 -6.06
C MET A 184 7.27 1.06 -7.06
N LEU A 185 6.52 2.07 -6.62
CA LEU A 185 6.12 3.20 -7.47
C LEU A 185 7.28 4.12 -7.87
N CYS A 186 8.41 4.10 -7.15
CA CYS A 186 9.59 4.88 -7.51
C CYS A 186 10.20 4.48 -8.85
N GLU A 187 10.00 3.24 -9.30
CA GLU A 187 10.52 2.75 -10.58
C GLU A 187 9.61 3.12 -11.77
N GLU A 188 8.42 3.65 -11.49
CA GLU A 188 7.32 3.78 -12.46
C GLU A 188 7.16 5.18 -13.07
N LYS A 189 8.25 5.96 -13.19
CA LYS A 189 8.23 7.33 -13.74
C LYS A 189 7.21 8.24 -13.06
N VAL A 190 7.07 8.12 -11.75
CA VAL A 190 6.28 9.02 -10.91
C VAL A 190 7.10 10.28 -10.61
N ASP A 191 6.48 11.46 -10.66
CA ASP A 191 7.19 12.72 -10.43
C ASP A 191 7.22 13.13 -8.95
N TYR A 192 6.17 12.81 -8.19
CA TYR A 192 5.95 13.27 -6.83
C TYR A 192 5.20 12.24 -5.98
N LEU A 193 5.45 12.27 -4.67
CA LEU A 193 4.59 11.64 -3.68
C LEU A 193 3.90 12.71 -2.82
N GLY A 194 2.68 12.44 -2.39
CA GLY A 194 1.92 13.28 -1.46
C GLY A 194 1.50 12.51 -0.21
N VAL A 195 1.85 13.04 0.96
CA VAL A 195 1.51 12.49 2.28
C VAL A 195 0.68 13.48 3.09
N ALA A 196 -0.04 12.99 4.10
CA ALA A 196 -0.85 13.85 4.96
C ALA A 196 -0.01 14.53 6.03
N TYR A 197 0.90 13.78 6.68
CA TYR A 197 1.65 14.24 7.84
C TYR A 197 3.15 14.08 7.68
N THR A 198 3.92 14.88 8.41
CA THR A 198 5.40 14.89 8.35
C THR A 198 6.00 13.52 8.63
N HIS A 199 5.51 12.81 9.65
CA HIS A 199 6.04 11.49 10.03
C HIS A 199 5.91 10.45 8.90
N GLU A 200 4.85 10.51 8.07
CA GLU A 200 4.71 9.63 6.91
C GLU A 200 5.84 9.89 5.90
N GLY A 201 6.16 11.16 5.64
CA GLY A 201 7.26 11.56 4.77
C GLY A 201 8.63 11.15 5.32
N VAL A 202 8.84 11.29 6.63
CA VAL A 202 10.07 10.86 7.32
C VAL A 202 10.27 9.35 7.18
N VAL A 203 9.20 8.56 7.35
CA VAL A 203 9.26 7.09 7.16
C VAL A 203 9.69 6.75 5.73
N LEU A 204 9.13 7.41 4.71
CA LEU A 204 9.52 7.20 3.31
C LEU A 204 10.99 7.57 3.06
N ARG A 205 11.45 8.70 3.61
CA ARG A 205 12.85 9.15 3.48
C ARG A 205 13.83 8.19 4.15
N ASN A 206 13.55 7.76 5.36
CA ASN A 206 14.38 6.78 6.08
C ASN A 206 14.49 5.44 5.35
N ALA A 207 13.49 5.13 4.53
CA ALA A 207 13.47 3.93 3.72
C ALA A 207 14.08 4.12 2.31
N GLY A 208 14.72 5.27 2.06
CA GLY A 208 15.52 5.52 0.85
C GLY A 208 14.73 6.06 -0.34
N ILE A 209 13.52 6.59 -0.13
CA ILE A 209 12.74 7.23 -1.20
C ILE A 209 13.33 8.61 -1.51
N GLU A 210 13.73 8.81 -2.77
CA GLU A 210 14.38 10.05 -3.24
C GLU A 210 13.42 11.00 -3.99
N LEU A 211 12.22 10.52 -4.39
CA LEU A 211 11.23 11.37 -5.07
C LEU A 211 10.87 12.59 -4.21
N PRO A 212 10.55 13.75 -4.81
CA PRO A 212 9.92 14.87 -4.11
C PRO A 212 8.69 14.44 -3.31
N ILE A 213 8.58 14.88 -2.04
CA ILE A 213 7.48 14.53 -1.14
C ILE A 213 6.81 15.80 -0.63
N MET A 214 5.57 16.01 -1.06
CA MET A 214 4.71 17.07 -0.56
C MET A 214 3.99 16.62 0.73
N VAL A 215 4.05 17.42 1.78
CA VAL A 215 3.37 17.18 3.08
C VAL A 215 2.21 18.14 3.26
N MET A 216 0.98 17.63 3.36
CA MET A 216 -0.23 18.47 3.34
C MET A 216 -0.55 19.17 4.67
N ASN A 217 -0.25 18.55 5.80
CA ASN A 217 -0.58 19.08 7.12
C ASN A 217 0.68 19.18 7.98
N VAL A 218 1.30 20.35 7.96
CA VAL A 218 2.53 20.64 8.68
C VAL A 218 2.25 21.60 9.83
N VAL A 219 2.70 21.21 11.03
CA VAL A 219 2.68 22.03 12.24
C VAL A 219 4.07 22.58 12.55
N GLU A 220 4.16 23.59 13.41
CA GLU A 220 5.42 24.28 13.70
C GLU A 220 6.47 23.34 14.32
N GLU A 221 6.02 22.39 15.14
CA GLU A 221 6.85 21.39 15.79
C GLU A 221 7.59 20.49 14.77
N ASP A 222 7.01 20.32 13.58
CA ASP A 222 7.51 19.43 12.53
C ASP A 222 8.54 20.12 11.61
N PHE A 223 8.69 21.45 11.66
CA PHE A 223 9.52 22.18 10.69
C PHE A 223 10.98 21.71 10.65
N LYS A 224 11.52 21.28 11.79
CA LYS A 224 12.87 20.70 11.85
C LYS A 224 12.97 19.42 11.03
N ASP A 225 11.99 18.53 11.15
CA ASP A 225 11.97 17.26 10.44
C ASP A 225 11.72 17.46 8.94
N ILE A 226 10.88 18.44 8.58
CA ILE A 226 10.66 18.85 7.18
C ILE A 226 11.98 19.22 6.51
N ILE A 227 12.78 20.09 7.14
CA ILE A 227 14.07 20.52 6.57
C ILE A 227 15.10 19.40 6.59
N ALA A 228 15.22 18.67 7.72
CA ALA A 228 16.20 17.59 7.87
C ALA A 228 16.01 16.48 6.83
N HIS A 229 14.76 16.20 6.43
CA HIS A 229 14.42 15.14 5.49
C HIS A 229 14.07 15.64 4.08
N GLN A 230 14.31 16.92 3.77
CA GLN A 230 14.01 17.51 2.45
C GLN A 230 12.57 17.20 2.00
N LEU A 231 11.62 17.48 2.89
CA LEU A 231 10.18 17.41 2.61
C LEU A 231 9.68 18.79 2.19
N GLU A 232 8.63 18.84 1.38
CA GLU A 232 8.08 20.08 0.82
C GLU A 232 6.73 20.40 1.50
N PRO A 233 6.65 21.39 2.41
CA PRO A 233 5.43 21.65 3.16
C PRO A 233 4.37 22.36 2.30
N GLU A 234 3.11 21.94 2.47
CA GLU A 234 1.92 22.71 2.09
C GLU A 234 1.78 23.92 3.03
N ILE A 235 1.74 25.11 2.43
CA ILE A 235 1.45 26.36 3.13
C ILE A 235 0.08 26.87 2.66
N TYR A 236 -0.83 27.05 3.60
CA TYR A 236 -2.24 27.38 3.31
C TYR A 236 -2.76 28.63 4.04
N SER A 237 -1.93 29.30 4.84
CA SER A 237 -2.31 30.54 5.52
C SER A 237 -1.10 31.45 5.78
N LEU A 238 -1.36 32.76 5.92
CA LEU A 238 -0.32 33.75 6.24
C LEU A 238 0.32 33.48 7.61
N ARG A 239 -0.49 33.08 8.60
CA ARG A 239 0.00 32.71 9.94
C ARG A 239 1.04 31.58 9.87
N GLN A 240 0.72 30.52 9.15
CA GLN A 240 1.63 29.38 8.99
C GLN A 240 2.89 29.78 8.23
N LEU A 241 2.77 30.61 7.19
CA LEU A 241 3.92 31.15 6.47
C LEU A 241 4.84 31.98 7.37
N ASP A 242 4.28 32.87 8.20
CA ASP A 242 5.05 33.69 9.13
C ASP A 242 5.80 32.84 10.17
N GLN A 243 5.15 31.80 10.70
CA GLN A 243 5.79 30.83 11.60
C GLN A 243 6.96 30.12 10.90
N PHE A 244 6.76 29.69 9.65
CA PHE A 244 7.79 29.01 8.87
C PHE A 244 8.97 29.91 8.54
N ILE A 245 8.70 31.16 8.15
CA ILE A 245 9.72 32.19 7.92
C ILE A 245 10.53 32.43 9.20
N ALA A 246 9.86 32.63 10.34
CA ALA A 246 10.52 32.86 11.63
C ALA A 246 11.43 31.69 12.02
N PHE A 247 10.97 30.46 11.80
CA PHE A 247 11.77 29.25 12.01
C PHE A 247 13.03 29.23 11.14
N LEU A 248 12.90 29.47 9.83
CA LEU A 248 14.04 29.46 8.90
C LEU A 248 15.09 30.53 9.24
N HIS A 249 14.66 31.71 9.68
CA HIS A 249 15.57 32.76 10.16
C HIS A 249 16.32 32.34 11.42
N LYS A 250 15.66 31.65 12.36
CA LYS A 250 16.27 31.17 13.61
C LYS A 250 17.33 30.11 13.38
N GLU A 251 17.08 29.16 12.48
CA GLU A 251 17.99 28.04 12.21
C GLU A 251 19.20 28.43 11.34
N ASN A 252 19.36 29.71 10.96
CA ASN A 252 20.36 30.16 9.98
C ASN A 252 20.39 29.28 8.71
N SER A 253 19.24 28.72 8.34
CA SER A 253 19.09 27.83 7.19
C SER A 253 19.14 28.56 5.85
N SER A 254 19.64 29.80 5.83
CA SER A 254 19.74 30.69 4.66
C SER A 254 20.56 30.13 3.49
N ASN A 255 21.29 29.03 3.66
CA ASN A 255 22.01 28.34 2.59
C ASN A 255 21.21 27.21 1.91
N ASN A 256 20.12 26.74 2.52
CA ASN A 256 19.26 25.70 1.94
C ASN A 256 17.93 26.32 1.52
N ILE A 257 17.62 26.24 0.23
CA ILE A 257 16.31 26.67 -0.29
C ILE A 257 15.29 25.60 0.09
N CYS A 258 14.26 25.98 0.84
CA CYS A 258 13.11 25.13 1.09
C CYS A 258 12.04 25.35 0.02
N GLU A 259 11.64 24.28 -0.62
CA GLU A 259 10.56 24.25 -1.59
C GLU A 259 9.20 24.10 -0.89
N ILE A 260 8.26 24.99 -1.19
CA ILE A 260 6.92 25.02 -0.58
C ILE A 260 5.82 24.90 -1.63
N HIS A 261 4.67 24.37 -1.22
CA HIS A 261 3.47 24.30 -2.05
C HIS A 261 2.38 25.22 -1.50
N LEU A 262 1.93 26.18 -2.30
CA LEU A 262 0.90 27.13 -1.89
C LEU A 262 -0.49 26.57 -2.23
N LYS A 263 -1.32 26.38 -1.20
CA LYS A 263 -2.71 25.96 -1.41
C LYS A 263 -3.63 27.16 -1.54
N LEU A 264 -4.45 27.14 -2.58
CA LEU A 264 -5.43 28.16 -2.89
C LEU A 264 -6.84 27.60 -2.66
N ASP A 265 -7.68 28.34 -1.96
CA ASP A 265 -9.08 27.97 -1.80
C ASP A 265 -9.94 28.60 -2.90
N THR A 266 -10.51 27.73 -3.73
CA THR A 266 -11.35 28.13 -4.86
C THR A 266 -12.83 27.83 -4.67
N GLY A 267 -13.21 27.24 -3.54
CA GLY A 267 -14.59 26.87 -3.26
C GLY A 267 -14.77 25.69 -2.30
N MET A 268 -13.71 24.94 -1.98
CA MET A 268 -13.80 23.83 -1.04
C MET A 268 -14.00 24.32 0.41
N LYS A 269 -13.58 25.55 0.74
CA LYS A 269 -13.74 26.16 2.07
C LYS A 269 -13.17 25.30 3.20
N ARG A 270 -12.04 24.62 2.92
CA ARG A 270 -11.33 23.78 3.90
C ARG A 270 -10.03 24.44 4.38
N LEU A 271 -9.06 24.58 3.47
CA LEU A 271 -7.76 25.21 3.71
C LEU A 271 -7.30 25.85 2.40
N GLY A 272 -6.60 26.98 2.50
CA GLY A 272 -5.96 27.65 1.38
C GLY A 272 -6.10 29.17 1.47
N PHE A 273 -5.21 29.87 0.77
CA PHE A 273 -5.28 31.30 0.58
C PHE A 273 -6.48 31.67 -0.29
N GLU A 274 -7.15 32.75 0.06
CA GLU A 274 -8.20 33.34 -0.77
C GLU A 274 -7.60 34.38 -1.73
N TYR A 275 -8.38 34.80 -2.73
CA TYR A 275 -7.93 35.77 -3.74
C TYR A 275 -7.33 37.06 -3.13
N GLN A 276 -7.94 37.55 -2.06
CA GLN A 276 -7.49 38.76 -1.35
C GLN A 276 -6.13 38.62 -0.64
N ASP A 277 -5.68 37.39 -0.36
CA ASP A 277 -4.40 37.16 0.33
C ASP A 277 -3.21 37.22 -0.64
N ILE A 278 -3.45 37.06 -1.95
CA ILE A 278 -2.40 36.92 -2.98
C ILE A 278 -1.42 38.10 -2.99
N PRO A 279 -1.84 39.38 -2.95
CA PRO A 279 -0.91 40.50 -2.95
C PRO A 279 0.04 40.53 -1.74
N GLN A 280 -0.49 40.23 -0.55
CA GLN A 280 0.31 40.14 0.68
C GLN A 280 1.27 38.94 0.62
N LEU A 281 0.79 37.78 0.15
CA LEU A 281 1.57 36.57 -0.01
C LEU A 281 2.78 36.80 -0.94
N ILE A 282 2.57 37.45 -2.09
CA ILE A 282 3.64 37.81 -3.04
C ILE A 282 4.67 38.72 -2.38
N SER A 283 4.20 39.75 -1.66
CA SER A 283 5.07 40.74 -1.01
C SER A 283 5.95 40.09 0.05
N LEU A 284 5.40 39.21 0.89
CA LEU A 284 6.14 38.50 1.92
C LEU A 284 7.17 37.53 1.33
N LEU A 285 6.78 36.72 0.34
CA LEU A 285 7.64 35.69 -0.25
C LEU A 285 8.81 36.29 -1.04
N LYS A 286 8.63 37.45 -1.69
CA LYS A 286 9.73 38.15 -2.39
C LYS A 286 10.88 38.59 -1.47
N LEU A 287 10.62 38.73 -0.17
CA LEU A 287 11.63 39.08 0.82
C LEU A 287 12.43 37.86 1.31
N GLN A 288 11.97 36.64 1.02
CA GLN A 288 12.56 35.41 1.55
C GLN A 288 13.46 34.74 0.51
N LYS A 289 14.77 34.70 0.78
CA LYS A 289 15.74 34.01 -0.09
C LYS A 289 15.81 32.49 0.14
N GLY A 290 15.40 32.03 1.33
CA GLY A 290 15.42 30.62 1.72
C GLY A 290 14.14 29.85 1.38
N ILE A 291 13.17 30.48 0.71
CA ILE A 291 11.90 29.86 0.32
C ILE A 291 11.74 29.97 -1.19
N ARG A 292 11.35 28.86 -1.83
CA ARG A 292 10.97 28.80 -3.23
C ARG A 292 9.58 28.20 -3.36
N ILE A 293 8.73 28.83 -4.16
CA ILE A 293 7.41 28.28 -4.48
C ILE A 293 7.60 27.20 -5.53
N GLN A 294 7.41 25.94 -5.15
CA GLN A 294 7.54 24.81 -6.05
C GLN A 294 6.24 24.57 -6.83
N SER A 295 5.10 24.64 -6.14
CA SER A 295 3.80 24.62 -6.79
C SER A 295 2.77 25.56 -6.15
N VAL A 296 1.74 25.86 -6.94
CA VAL A 296 0.47 26.42 -6.49
C VAL A 296 -0.61 25.42 -6.84
N PHE A 297 -1.56 25.16 -5.93
CA PHE A 297 -2.58 24.16 -6.18
C PHE A 297 -3.89 24.43 -5.47
N SER A 298 -4.95 23.77 -5.94
CA SER A 298 -6.25 23.74 -5.27
C SER A 298 -6.84 22.33 -5.29
N HIS A 299 -8.06 22.17 -4.78
CA HIS A 299 -8.76 20.89 -4.72
C HIS A 299 -10.20 21.08 -5.20
N PHE A 300 -10.59 20.32 -6.22
CA PHE A 300 -11.98 20.23 -6.63
C PHE A 300 -12.83 19.55 -5.55
N SER A 301 -14.06 20.01 -5.36
CA SER A 301 -14.99 19.43 -4.39
C SER A 301 -15.98 18.44 -4.98
N THR A 302 -16.26 18.52 -6.28
CA THR A 302 -17.41 17.86 -6.92
C THR A 302 -17.07 17.23 -8.27
N THR A 303 -15.81 16.82 -8.48
CA THR A 303 -15.39 16.17 -9.73
C THR A 303 -15.93 14.76 -9.91
N ASP A 304 -16.42 14.16 -8.83
CA ASP A 304 -17.08 12.87 -8.72
C ASP A 304 -18.56 12.89 -9.12
N GLU A 305 -19.19 14.07 -9.17
CA GLU A 305 -20.59 14.25 -9.57
C GLU A 305 -20.72 15.23 -10.77
N PRO A 306 -20.09 14.91 -11.92
CA PRO A 306 -20.02 15.83 -13.06
C PRO A 306 -21.41 16.19 -13.62
N GLU A 307 -22.38 15.28 -13.55
CA GLU A 307 -23.74 15.50 -14.06
C GLU A 307 -24.52 16.57 -13.29
N HIS A 308 -24.19 16.80 -12.02
CA HIS A 308 -24.89 17.73 -11.15
C HIS A 308 -24.11 19.03 -10.89
N HIS A 309 -22.77 18.97 -10.98
CA HIS A 309 -21.91 20.01 -10.42
C HIS A 309 -20.77 20.47 -11.35
N ALA A 310 -20.84 20.15 -12.66
CA ALA A 310 -19.85 20.60 -13.64
C ALA A 310 -19.62 22.12 -13.62
N ASP A 311 -20.68 22.94 -13.57
CA ASP A 311 -20.58 24.40 -13.56
C ASP A 311 -19.76 24.92 -12.35
N PHE A 312 -19.91 24.29 -11.18
CA PHE A 312 -19.13 24.63 -10.00
C PHE A 312 -17.66 24.24 -10.17
N THR A 313 -17.39 23.05 -10.70
CA THR A 313 -16.03 22.59 -11.03
C THR A 313 -15.33 23.54 -12.00
N HIS A 314 -16.01 23.97 -13.07
CA HIS A 314 -15.48 24.97 -14.01
C HIS A 314 -15.23 26.32 -13.32
N SER A 315 -16.11 26.75 -12.42
CA SER A 315 -15.91 27.98 -11.63
C SER A 315 -14.69 27.89 -10.71
N GLN A 316 -14.48 26.75 -10.04
CA GLN A 316 -13.28 26.51 -9.22
C GLN A 316 -12.01 26.57 -10.08
N ALA A 317 -12.03 25.94 -11.26
CA ALA A 317 -10.90 25.93 -12.19
C ALA A 317 -10.55 27.34 -12.68
N ALA A 318 -11.55 28.14 -13.06
CA ALA A 318 -11.34 29.51 -13.53
C ALA A 318 -10.70 30.40 -12.45
N ARG A 319 -11.23 30.35 -11.21
CA ARG A 319 -10.64 31.10 -10.07
C ARG A 319 -9.21 30.65 -9.78
N PHE A 320 -8.96 29.34 -9.82
CA PHE A 320 -7.62 28.81 -9.60
C PHE A 320 -6.64 29.35 -10.65
N GLN A 321 -7.02 29.32 -11.93
CA GLN A 321 -6.17 29.78 -13.02
C GLN A 321 -5.85 31.29 -12.90
N GLU A 322 -6.81 32.10 -12.47
CA GLU A 322 -6.60 33.53 -12.20
C GLU A 322 -5.58 33.75 -11.08
N MET A 323 -5.79 33.14 -9.91
CA MET A 323 -4.90 33.27 -8.76
C MET A 323 -3.49 32.71 -9.05
N ALA A 324 -3.42 31.55 -9.70
CA ALA A 324 -2.16 30.92 -10.08
C ALA A 324 -1.39 31.78 -11.08
N LYS A 325 -2.07 32.44 -12.02
CA LYS A 325 -1.45 33.35 -12.99
C LYS A 325 -0.81 34.55 -12.31
N GLU A 326 -1.46 35.14 -11.30
CA GLU A 326 -0.88 36.25 -10.53
C GLU A 326 0.40 35.84 -9.80
N LEU A 327 0.38 34.67 -9.14
CA LEU A 327 1.57 34.12 -8.49
C LEU A 327 2.67 33.81 -9.49
N LYS A 328 2.37 33.12 -10.60
CA LYS A 328 3.36 32.80 -11.65
C LYS A 328 4.02 34.05 -12.24
N ASN A 329 3.26 35.11 -12.50
CA ASN A 329 3.80 36.35 -13.05
C ASN A 329 4.68 37.12 -12.07
N ALA A 330 4.56 36.86 -10.76
CA ALA A 330 5.30 37.58 -9.75
C ALA A 330 6.73 37.07 -9.53
N PHE A 331 7.06 35.86 -10.00
CA PHE A 331 8.35 35.20 -9.79
C PHE A 331 8.99 34.78 -11.12
N ALA A 332 10.31 34.95 -11.24
CA ALA A 332 11.06 34.74 -12.49
C ALA A 332 11.48 33.26 -12.73
N TYR A 333 10.81 32.31 -12.08
CA TYR A 333 11.10 30.89 -12.17
C TYR A 333 9.80 30.09 -12.38
N PRO A 334 9.85 28.88 -12.96
CA PRO A 334 8.66 28.07 -13.18
C PRO A 334 8.04 27.63 -11.85
N ILE A 335 6.71 27.73 -11.77
CA ILE A 335 5.89 27.24 -10.64
C ILE A 335 4.87 26.26 -11.22
N ILE A 336 4.82 25.05 -10.66
CA ILE A 336 3.90 23.99 -11.10
C ILE A 336 2.47 24.36 -10.66
N SER A 337 1.48 24.09 -11.50
CA SER A 337 0.06 24.19 -11.16
C SER A 337 -0.65 22.84 -11.22
N HIS A 338 -1.43 22.54 -10.19
CA HIS A 338 -2.24 21.32 -10.13
C HIS A 338 -3.57 21.53 -9.41
N ILE A 339 -4.64 20.88 -9.89
CA ILE A 339 -5.95 20.93 -9.22
C ILE A 339 -6.67 19.58 -9.21
N SER A 340 -6.46 18.76 -10.25
CA SER A 340 -7.18 17.50 -10.46
C SER A 340 -6.81 16.42 -9.45
N ASN A 341 -7.85 15.84 -8.84
CA ASN A 341 -7.83 14.57 -8.11
C ASN A 341 -8.15 13.40 -9.09
N SER A 342 -8.24 12.16 -8.60
CA SER A 342 -8.56 10.98 -9.43
C SER A 342 -9.79 11.19 -10.32
N ALA A 343 -10.90 11.67 -9.77
CA ALA A 343 -12.12 11.93 -10.54
C ALA A 343 -11.93 13.06 -11.57
N GLY A 344 -11.16 14.09 -11.22
CA GLY A 344 -10.84 15.21 -12.12
C GLY A 344 -10.00 14.77 -13.34
N ILE A 345 -9.08 13.81 -13.17
CA ILE A 345 -8.31 13.25 -14.30
C ILE A 345 -9.25 12.65 -15.36
N SER A 346 -10.30 11.98 -14.91
CA SER A 346 -11.22 11.23 -15.77
C SER A 346 -12.35 12.10 -16.34
N ASN A 347 -12.99 12.89 -15.49
CA ASN A 347 -14.21 13.62 -15.82
C ASN A 347 -13.93 15.01 -16.41
N PHE A 348 -12.76 15.60 -16.12
CA PHE A 348 -12.37 16.94 -16.57
C PHE A 348 -10.92 16.98 -17.07
N PRO A 349 -10.57 16.21 -18.12
CA PRO A 349 -9.20 16.06 -18.61
C PRO A 349 -8.56 17.37 -19.11
N GLU A 350 -9.35 18.41 -19.38
CA GLU A 350 -8.87 19.74 -19.71
C GLU A 350 -8.12 20.43 -18.56
N TYR A 351 -8.35 20.00 -17.30
CA TYR A 351 -7.73 20.57 -16.10
C TYR A 351 -6.53 19.78 -15.55
N GLN A 352 -5.87 19.00 -16.40
CA GLN A 352 -4.62 18.32 -16.05
C GLN A 352 -3.50 19.28 -15.62
N MET A 353 -3.44 20.47 -16.22
CA MET A 353 -2.44 21.51 -15.93
C MET A 353 -1.00 20.99 -16.04
N ASP A 354 -0.12 21.35 -15.10
CA ASP A 354 1.28 20.91 -15.10
C ASP A 354 1.44 19.56 -14.37
N MET A 355 0.53 19.24 -13.44
CA MET A 355 0.56 18.02 -12.63
C MET A 355 -0.84 17.60 -12.19
N VAL A 356 -1.09 16.30 -12.07
CA VAL A 356 -2.31 15.74 -11.47
C VAL A 356 -2.01 14.95 -10.20
N ARG A 357 -3.01 14.79 -9.34
CA ARG A 357 -2.89 14.02 -8.09
C ARG A 357 -3.77 12.77 -8.14
N LEU A 358 -3.15 11.61 -8.25
CA LEU A 358 -3.83 10.33 -8.27
C LEU A 358 -3.85 9.72 -6.86
N GLY A 359 -5.06 9.54 -6.30
CA GLY A 359 -5.29 8.88 -5.02
C GLY A 359 -6.07 7.59 -5.19
N ILE A 360 -7.36 7.60 -4.87
CA ILE A 360 -8.20 6.39 -4.83
C ILE A 360 -8.20 5.57 -6.13
N GLY A 361 -8.07 6.23 -7.28
CA GLY A 361 -8.03 5.57 -8.58
C GLY A 361 -6.87 4.57 -8.70
N LEU A 362 -5.76 4.84 -8.02
CA LEU A 362 -4.62 3.91 -7.93
C LEU A 362 -5.02 2.59 -7.26
N PHE A 363 -5.96 2.65 -6.31
CA PHE A 363 -6.48 1.51 -5.55
C PHE A 363 -7.69 0.85 -6.20
N GLY A 364 -8.04 1.27 -7.41
CA GLY A 364 -9.04 0.62 -8.24
C GLY A 364 -10.36 1.37 -8.33
N PHE A 365 -10.64 2.34 -7.46
CA PHE A 365 -11.99 2.94 -7.39
C PHE A 365 -12.11 4.25 -8.17
N SER A 366 -13.22 4.42 -8.86
CA SER A 366 -13.54 5.65 -9.59
C SER A 366 -15.06 5.89 -9.58
N PRO A 367 -15.50 7.15 -9.42
CA PRO A 367 -16.91 7.50 -9.64
C PRO A 367 -17.29 7.47 -11.13
N ASN A 368 -16.32 7.43 -12.05
CA ASN A 368 -16.59 7.27 -13.48
C ASN A 368 -16.81 5.79 -13.82
N GLU A 369 -17.98 5.45 -14.38
CA GLU A 369 -18.33 4.05 -14.65
C GLU A 369 -17.38 3.33 -15.62
N THR A 370 -16.82 4.04 -16.61
CA THR A 370 -15.91 3.44 -17.59
C THR A 370 -14.62 3.05 -16.91
N ASP A 371 -14.12 3.92 -16.04
CA ASP A 371 -12.90 3.70 -15.27
C ASP A 371 -13.12 2.60 -14.23
N GLN A 372 -14.24 2.64 -13.51
CA GLN A 372 -14.61 1.62 -12.52
C GLN A 372 -14.62 0.21 -13.13
N LYS A 373 -15.06 0.05 -14.39
CA LYS A 373 -15.07 -1.24 -15.09
C LYS A 373 -13.68 -1.68 -15.56
N ALA A 374 -12.78 -0.73 -15.80
CA ALA A 374 -11.44 -1.00 -16.32
C ALA A 374 -10.43 -1.28 -15.20
N LEU A 375 -10.54 -0.54 -14.09
CA LEU A 375 -9.65 -0.61 -12.95
C LEU A 375 -9.78 -1.96 -12.22
N ARG A 376 -8.72 -2.31 -11.49
CA ARG A 376 -8.61 -3.56 -10.74
C ARG A 376 -8.62 -3.28 -9.24
N ASN A 377 -9.38 -4.07 -8.50
CA ASN A 377 -9.33 -4.07 -7.04
C ASN A 377 -7.95 -4.57 -6.56
N LEU A 378 -7.41 -3.92 -5.53
CA LEU A 378 -6.14 -4.31 -4.92
C LEU A 378 -6.33 -5.22 -3.70
N PHE A 379 -7.47 -5.14 -3.03
CA PHE A 379 -7.61 -5.64 -1.66
C PHE A 379 -8.38 -6.96 -1.59
N SER A 380 -7.82 -7.95 -0.91
CA SER A 380 -8.56 -9.13 -0.49
C SER A 380 -8.44 -9.33 1.02
N PHE A 381 -9.56 -9.25 1.74
CA PHE A 381 -9.62 -9.57 3.16
C PHE A 381 -10.06 -11.02 3.33
N LYS A 382 -9.15 -11.84 3.84
CA LYS A 382 -9.36 -13.25 4.15
C LYS A 382 -9.23 -13.55 5.64
N SER A 383 -9.94 -14.57 6.09
CA SER A 383 -9.82 -15.16 7.43
C SER A 383 -9.95 -16.68 7.32
N ARG A 384 -10.01 -17.39 8.46
CA ARG A 384 -10.22 -18.83 8.51
C ARG A 384 -11.29 -19.21 9.52
N ILE A 385 -11.94 -20.34 9.28
CA ILE A 385 -12.87 -20.93 10.24
C ILE A 385 -12.07 -21.40 11.47
N SER A 386 -12.30 -20.76 12.61
CA SER A 386 -11.70 -21.13 13.88
C SER A 386 -12.45 -22.26 14.56
N GLN A 387 -13.78 -22.29 14.44
CA GLN A 387 -14.60 -23.33 15.06
C GLN A 387 -15.91 -23.54 14.30
N ILE A 388 -16.37 -24.79 14.24
CA ILE A 388 -17.72 -25.14 13.79
C ILE A 388 -18.60 -25.58 14.97
N ARG A 389 -19.84 -25.11 15.00
CA ARG A 389 -20.83 -25.51 16.02
C ARG A 389 -22.17 -25.85 15.39
N ASN A 390 -22.89 -26.78 16.03
CA ASN A 390 -24.31 -26.99 15.77
C ASN A 390 -25.11 -26.30 16.87
N ILE A 391 -26.15 -25.57 16.49
CA ILE A 391 -27.09 -24.92 17.40
C ILE A 391 -28.49 -25.45 17.14
N LYS A 392 -29.28 -25.58 18.20
CA LYS A 392 -30.67 -26.05 18.13
C LYS A 392 -31.64 -24.90 17.93
N LYS A 393 -32.79 -25.22 17.34
CA LYS A 393 -33.92 -24.29 17.29
C LYS A 393 -34.20 -23.70 18.68
N GLY A 394 -34.30 -22.37 18.76
CA GLY A 394 -34.54 -21.60 19.98
C GLY A 394 -33.27 -21.14 20.70
N GLU A 395 -32.09 -21.65 20.35
CA GLU A 395 -30.82 -21.14 20.88
C GLU A 395 -30.47 -19.79 20.26
N SER A 396 -29.71 -18.97 20.99
CA SER A 396 -29.34 -17.62 20.57
C SER A 396 -27.84 -17.44 20.40
N ILE A 397 -27.45 -16.51 19.52
CA ILE A 397 -26.04 -16.24 19.20
C ILE A 397 -25.66 -14.80 19.55
N GLY A 398 -24.47 -14.62 20.12
CA GLY A 398 -23.78 -13.33 20.22
C GLY A 398 -24.40 -12.32 21.20
N TYR A 399 -23.86 -11.09 21.15
CA TYR A 399 -24.24 -10.02 22.07
C TYR A 399 -25.71 -9.65 21.98
N GLY A 400 -26.35 -9.52 23.16
CA GLY A 400 -27.76 -9.15 23.27
C GLY A 400 -28.72 -10.21 22.73
N ARG A 401 -28.25 -11.42 22.44
CA ARG A 401 -29.07 -12.51 21.87
C ARG A 401 -29.83 -12.06 20.62
N ALA A 402 -29.17 -11.22 19.81
CA ALA A 402 -29.77 -10.55 18.66
C ALA A 402 -30.20 -11.51 17.54
N TYR A 403 -29.67 -12.72 17.55
CA TYR A 403 -30.07 -13.81 16.67
C TYR A 403 -30.61 -14.98 17.50
N ILE A 404 -31.77 -15.49 17.11
CA ILE A 404 -32.39 -16.69 17.68
C ILE A 404 -32.60 -17.66 16.51
N ALA A 405 -32.11 -18.88 16.64
CA ALA A 405 -32.21 -19.88 15.59
C ALA A 405 -33.66 -20.37 15.43
N GLU A 406 -34.24 -20.18 14.24
CA GLU A 406 -35.61 -20.63 13.94
C GLU A 406 -35.71 -22.14 13.64
N GLU A 407 -34.56 -22.75 13.35
CA GLU A 407 -34.34 -24.16 13.03
C GLU A 407 -32.96 -24.59 13.56
N ASP A 408 -32.69 -25.90 13.55
CA ASP A 408 -31.34 -26.39 13.84
C ASP A 408 -30.37 -25.87 12.77
N LYS A 409 -29.26 -25.28 13.19
CA LYS A 409 -28.27 -24.66 12.29
C LYS A 409 -26.86 -25.15 12.56
N ARG A 410 -26.05 -25.13 11.51
CA ARG A 410 -24.60 -25.28 11.59
C ARG A 410 -23.98 -23.90 11.38
N ILE A 411 -23.14 -23.48 12.31
CA ILE A 411 -22.48 -22.17 12.28
C ILE A 411 -20.97 -22.32 12.27
N ALA A 412 -20.30 -21.42 11.57
CA ALA A 412 -18.84 -21.27 11.60
C ALA A 412 -18.47 -19.97 12.30
N ILE A 413 -17.41 -19.99 13.10
CA ILE A 413 -16.84 -18.83 13.77
C ILE A 413 -15.52 -18.52 13.07
N ILE A 414 -15.30 -17.26 12.69
CA ILE A 414 -14.03 -16.79 12.11
C ILE A 414 -13.31 -15.83 13.07
N ALA A 415 -11.98 -15.84 13.04
CA ALA A 415 -11.10 -14.98 13.85
C ALA A 415 -10.95 -13.57 13.25
N ALA A 416 -12.06 -12.93 12.92
CA ALA A 416 -12.11 -11.55 12.48
C ALA A 416 -13.41 -10.89 12.94
N GLY A 417 -13.31 -9.67 13.46
CA GLY A 417 -14.43 -8.85 13.92
C GLY A 417 -14.29 -7.39 13.53
N TYR A 418 -15.02 -6.52 14.23
CA TYR A 418 -15.03 -5.09 13.91
C TYR A 418 -13.72 -4.37 14.25
N ALA A 419 -12.88 -4.95 15.10
CA ALA A 419 -11.54 -4.41 15.35
C ALA A 419 -10.56 -4.73 14.21
N ASP A 420 -10.91 -5.67 13.33
CA ASP A 420 -10.07 -6.11 12.20
C ASP A 420 -10.50 -5.48 10.87
N GLY A 421 -11.77 -5.04 10.77
CA GLY A 421 -12.34 -4.42 9.57
C GLY A 421 -13.70 -4.99 9.14
N ILE A 422 -14.28 -5.94 9.89
CA ILE A 422 -15.64 -6.42 9.65
C ILE A 422 -16.62 -5.51 10.39
N TYR A 423 -17.13 -4.49 9.72
CA TYR A 423 -17.99 -3.49 10.34
C TYR A 423 -19.21 -4.09 11.02
N ARG A 424 -19.61 -3.50 12.15
CA ARG A 424 -20.73 -4.01 12.96
C ARG A 424 -22.05 -4.06 12.20
N TYR A 425 -22.24 -3.19 11.21
CA TYR A 425 -23.45 -3.15 10.37
C TYR A 425 -23.52 -4.30 9.36
N MET A 426 -22.41 -5.00 9.09
CA MET A 426 -22.35 -6.18 8.20
C MET A 426 -23.00 -7.43 8.83
N GLY A 427 -23.18 -7.43 10.16
CA GLY A 427 -23.84 -8.53 10.87
C GLY A 427 -25.36 -8.59 10.65
N ASN A 428 -26.00 -9.52 11.34
CA ASN A 428 -27.45 -9.76 11.32
C ASN A 428 -28.02 -10.10 9.93
N GLY A 429 -27.21 -10.68 9.05
CA GLY A 429 -27.61 -11.11 7.71
C GLY A 429 -27.47 -10.03 6.64
N ASN A 430 -26.96 -8.85 6.98
CA ASN A 430 -26.84 -7.72 6.06
C ASN A 430 -25.73 -7.90 5.00
N TYR A 431 -24.73 -8.73 5.29
CA TYR A 431 -23.62 -9.00 4.39
C TYR A 431 -23.32 -10.50 4.33
N LYS A 432 -22.70 -10.92 3.23
CA LYS A 432 -22.28 -12.31 3.00
C LYS A 432 -20.80 -12.38 2.66
N VAL A 433 -20.11 -13.32 3.31
CA VAL A 433 -18.75 -13.72 2.98
C VAL A 433 -18.77 -14.91 2.01
N ARG A 434 -17.61 -15.33 1.51
CA ARG A 434 -17.50 -16.51 0.64
C ARG A 434 -16.65 -17.60 1.28
N ILE A 435 -17.14 -18.84 1.19
CA ILE A 435 -16.40 -20.06 1.54
C ILE A 435 -16.52 -21.00 0.35
N ALA A 436 -15.39 -21.46 -0.20
CA ALA A 436 -15.35 -22.27 -1.43
C ALA A 436 -16.22 -21.68 -2.57
N GLN A 437 -16.13 -20.37 -2.78
CA GLN A 437 -16.91 -19.59 -3.77
C GLN A 437 -18.43 -19.52 -3.53
N GLN A 438 -18.94 -20.07 -2.42
CA GLN A 438 -20.35 -19.98 -2.05
C GLN A 438 -20.59 -18.86 -1.04
N GLU A 439 -21.64 -18.06 -1.26
CA GLU A 439 -22.01 -16.97 -0.36
C GLU A 439 -22.64 -17.47 0.94
N VAL A 440 -22.17 -16.95 2.07
CA VAL A 440 -22.59 -17.33 3.41
C VAL A 440 -22.87 -16.06 4.24
N PRO A 441 -24.06 -15.90 4.83
CA PRO A 441 -24.40 -14.70 5.56
C PRO A 441 -23.69 -14.62 6.92
N ILE A 442 -23.28 -13.41 7.30
CA ILE A 442 -22.84 -13.10 8.67
C ILE A 442 -24.08 -12.97 9.55
N ILE A 443 -24.26 -13.89 10.49
CA ILE A 443 -25.42 -13.90 11.40
C ILE A 443 -25.05 -13.31 12.76
N ALA A 444 -26.08 -12.83 13.46
CA ALA A 444 -25.95 -12.09 14.72
C ALA A 444 -25.06 -10.83 14.61
N ARG A 445 -24.84 -10.16 15.74
CA ARG A 445 -23.97 -8.99 15.79
C ARG A 445 -22.51 -9.43 15.66
N VAL A 446 -21.74 -8.71 14.84
CA VAL A 446 -20.28 -8.85 14.79
C VAL A 446 -19.68 -8.48 16.15
N CYS A 447 -18.78 -9.32 16.66
CA CYS A 447 -18.03 -9.09 17.89
C CYS A 447 -16.71 -8.36 17.58
N MET A 448 -15.94 -8.02 18.62
CA MET A 448 -14.68 -7.27 18.45
C MET A 448 -13.69 -8.02 17.58
N ASP A 449 -13.48 -9.31 17.86
CA ASP A 449 -12.43 -10.12 17.25
C ASP A 449 -12.97 -11.34 16.49
N MET A 450 -14.31 -11.52 16.45
CA MET A 450 -14.94 -12.69 15.82
C MET A 450 -16.31 -12.37 15.21
N CYS A 451 -16.71 -13.14 14.20
CA CYS A 451 -18.08 -13.15 13.71
C CYS A 451 -18.56 -14.58 13.38
N MET A 452 -19.89 -14.73 13.24
CA MET A 452 -20.56 -16.02 13.07
C MET A 452 -21.21 -16.08 11.70
N LEU A 453 -21.08 -17.23 11.04
CA LEU A 453 -21.56 -17.47 9.68
C LEU A 453 -22.57 -18.62 9.66
N ASP A 454 -23.68 -18.49 8.92
CA ASP A 454 -24.63 -19.61 8.74
C ASP A 454 -24.17 -20.56 7.64
N VAL A 455 -23.43 -21.60 8.05
CA VAL A 455 -22.88 -22.62 7.14
C VAL A 455 -23.79 -23.84 7.00
N SER A 456 -25.08 -23.72 7.33
CA SER A 456 -26.03 -24.85 7.29
C SER A 456 -26.19 -25.46 5.90
N LYS A 457 -25.90 -24.70 4.83
CA LYS A 457 -26.07 -25.12 3.44
C LYS A 457 -24.75 -25.47 2.73
N ILE A 458 -23.62 -25.39 3.42
CA ILE A 458 -22.31 -25.57 2.82
C ILE A 458 -21.48 -26.61 3.57
N SER A 459 -20.64 -27.34 2.84
CA SER A 459 -19.63 -28.20 3.43
C SER A 459 -18.37 -27.39 3.68
N CYS A 460 -17.98 -27.28 4.95
CA CYS A 460 -16.74 -26.66 5.38
C CYS A 460 -16.23 -27.35 6.66
N GLN A 461 -14.96 -27.11 6.98
CA GLN A 461 -14.26 -27.61 8.14
C GLN A 461 -13.44 -26.49 8.80
N GLU A 462 -13.01 -26.71 10.04
CA GLU A 462 -12.10 -25.80 10.73
C GLU A 462 -10.79 -25.67 9.94
N GLY A 463 -10.27 -24.45 9.85
CA GLY A 463 -9.11 -24.11 9.03
C GLY A 463 -9.44 -23.70 7.59
N ASP A 464 -10.66 -23.95 7.08
CA ASP A 464 -11.04 -23.49 5.73
C ASP A 464 -10.97 -21.98 5.60
N GLU A 465 -10.55 -21.51 4.42
CA GLU A 465 -10.46 -20.09 4.09
C GLU A 465 -11.85 -19.46 3.94
N VAL A 466 -11.99 -18.26 4.48
CA VAL A 466 -13.16 -17.40 4.35
C VAL A 466 -12.75 -16.09 3.71
N VAL A 467 -13.32 -15.77 2.57
CA VAL A 467 -13.09 -14.49 1.89
C VAL A 467 -14.18 -13.51 2.31
N VAL A 468 -13.80 -12.46 3.04
CA VAL A 468 -14.70 -11.38 3.46
C VAL A 468 -15.03 -10.47 2.27
N PHE A 469 -14.00 -10.04 1.55
CA PHE A 469 -14.12 -9.39 0.25
C PHE A 469 -12.84 -9.62 -0.57
N ASP A 470 -12.98 -9.66 -1.90
CA ASP A 470 -11.87 -9.74 -2.86
C ASP A 470 -12.19 -9.09 -4.20
N ARG A 471 -13.42 -8.58 -4.37
CA ARG A 471 -13.87 -7.87 -5.56
C ARG A 471 -14.20 -6.44 -5.22
N GLN A 472 -14.03 -5.58 -6.21
CA GLN A 472 -14.41 -4.18 -6.10
C GLN A 472 -15.88 -3.98 -5.69
N ALA A 473 -16.78 -4.75 -6.29
CA ALA A 473 -18.21 -4.70 -5.99
C ALA A 473 -18.54 -5.04 -4.52
N ASP A 474 -17.71 -5.83 -3.85
CA ASP A 474 -17.90 -6.13 -2.43
C ASP A 474 -17.65 -4.87 -1.58
N ILE A 475 -16.58 -4.12 -1.88
CA ILE A 475 -16.21 -2.89 -1.15
C ILE A 475 -17.26 -1.80 -1.37
N VAL A 476 -17.74 -1.64 -2.61
CA VAL A 476 -18.85 -0.72 -2.93
C VAL A 476 -20.12 -1.09 -2.15
N ASN A 477 -20.48 -2.37 -2.11
CA ASN A 477 -21.64 -2.84 -1.35
C ASN A 477 -21.47 -2.60 0.18
N ILE A 478 -20.28 -2.82 0.73
CA ILE A 478 -19.97 -2.50 2.13
C ILE A 478 -20.16 -1.00 2.39
N ALA A 479 -19.68 -0.14 1.49
CA ALA A 479 -19.84 1.30 1.60
C ALA A 479 -21.32 1.72 1.57
N GLU A 480 -22.10 1.20 0.62
CA GLU A 480 -23.55 1.44 0.51
C GLU A 480 -24.30 0.99 1.78
N LEU A 481 -24.00 -0.22 2.26
CA LEU A 481 -24.60 -0.76 3.48
C LEU A 481 -24.28 0.11 4.71
N GLY A 482 -23.06 0.61 4.78
CA GLY A 482 -22.58 1.53 5.82
C GLY A 482 -23.06 2.98 5.65
N ARG A 483 -23.69 3.33 4.52
CA ARG A 483 -24.01 4.70 4.10
C ARG A 483 -22.76 5.59 4.10
N THR A 484 -21.69 5.08 3.52
CA THR A 484 -20.42 5.75 3.37
C THR A 484 -19.85 5.54 1.96
N ILE A 485 -18.56 5.82 1.78
CA ILE A 485 -17.81 5.76 0.53
C ILE A 485 -16.68 4.73 0.62
N ASP A 486 -16.26 4.21 -0.53
CA ASP A 486 -15.20 3.19 -0.65
C ASP A 486 -13.90 3.60 0.05
N TYR A 487 -13.60 4.90 0.04
CA TYR A 487 -12.47 5.48 0.76
C TYR A 487 -12.48 5.09 2.24
N GLU A 488 -13.62 5.26 2.92
CA GLU A 488 -13.74 4.97 4.35
C GLU A 488 -13.60 3.46 4.60
N VAL A 489 -14.16 2.63 3.71
CA VAL A 489 -14.10 1.17 3.82
C VAL A 489 -12.65 0.67 3.83
N ILE A 490 -11.82 1.16 2.90
CA ILE A 490 -10.43 0.71 2.78
C ILE A 490 -9.50 1.38 3.81
N THR A 491 -9.70 2.66 4.13
CA THR A 491 -8.81 3.37 5.07
C THR A 491 -9.01 2.94 6.52
N ASN A 492 -10.18 2.40 6.86
CA ASN A 492 -10.48 1.92 8.21
C ASN A 492 -10.18 0.43 8.39
N LEU A 493 -9.50 -0.22 7.42
CA LEU A 493 -8.90 -1.52 7.65
C LEU A 493 -7.80 -1.37 8.70
N SER A 494 -7.97 -2.05 9.83
CA SER A 494 -7.10 -1.88 10.98
C SER A 494 -5.69 -2.42 10.73
N ASP A 495 -4.75 -2.06 11.62
CA ASP A 495 -3.41 -2.62 11.55
C ASP A 495 -3.30 -4.08 12.01
N ARG A 496 -4.38 -4.67 12.54
CA ARG A 496 -4.34 -6.01 13.13
C ARG A 496 -4.13 -7.10 12.08
N PRO A 497 -4.91 -7.22 10.98
CA PRO A 497 -4.65 -8.21 9.94
C PRO A 497 -3.26 -8.07 9.31
N LEU A 498 -2.61 -9.20 9.09
CA LEU A 498 -1.33 -9.27 8.40
C LEU A 498 -1.50 -8.80 6.94
N ARG A 499 -0.73 -7.79 6.54
CA ARG A 499 -0.65 -7.35 5.14
C ARG A 499 0.23 -8.31 4.37
N VAL A 500 -0.27 -8.80 3.24
CA VAL A 500 0.43 -9.69 2.34
C VAL A 500 0.47 -9.04 0.97
N PHE A 501 1.62 -8.52 0.55
CA PHE A 501 1.75 -7.94 -0.78
C PHE A 501 2.02 -9.03 -1.80
N VAL A 502 1.15 -9.16 -2.80
CA VAL A 502 1.20 -10.22 -3.79
C VAL A 502 1.67 -9.65 -5.11
N LYS A 503 2.65 -10.31 -5.74
CA LYS A 503 3.11 -10.02 -7.10
C LYS A 503 3.18 -11.31 -7.90
N SER A 504 2.59 -11.31 -9.08
CA SER A 504 2.58 -12.44 -10.00
C SER A 504 3.95 -12.62 -10.64
N ASN A 505 4.29 -13.88 -10.95
CA ASN A 505 5.49 -14.24 -11.71
C ASN A 505 5.22 -14.39 -13.22
N ASN A 506 4.02 -14.03 -13.67
CA ASN A 506 3.58 -14.27 -15.04
C ASN A 506 4.28 -13.32 -16.03
N ASP A 507 4.69 -13.89 -17.16
CA ASP A 507 5.08 -13.15 -18.37
C ASP A 507 3.87 -12.52 -19.06
#